data_AF-A0A2N2Q000-F1
#
_entry.id   AF-A0A2N2Q000-F1
#
_cell.length_a   1.000
_cell.length_b   1.000
_cell.length_c   1.000
_cell.angle_alpha   90.00
_cell.angle_beta   90.00
_cell.angle_gamma   90.00
#
_symmetry.space_group_name_H-M   'P 1'
#
loop_
_entity.id
_entity.type
_entity.pdbx_description
1 polymer ?
#
loop_
_entity_poly.entity_id
_entity_poly.type
_entity_poly.pdbx_seq_one_letter_code
_entity_poly.pdbx_strand_id
1 'polypeptide(L)'
;GTGNLPKFGDNLYHDAEEDFWWIPTAEAPVTNLYREEILDGDRLPICHVAYTPCFRREKMSAGRDVRGIKRGHQFDKVEMVKFTRPEDSLAELLKLLDNAEEVCRGLGIPHRVVQMCTGDLSFVAAVKYDVEMWAPGCGEWLEVSSCANFMDFQARRANIRYRPEPGARPEFVHTMNGSGLALPRVLIALIETYQQADGSILIPDVLRPYMGGIERIG
;
A
#
# COMPACT_ATOMS: atom_id res chain seq x y z
N GLY A 1 4.71 -13.36 -9.91
CA GLY A 1 3.46 -13.31 -9.13
C GLY A 1 2.71 -12.01 -9.38
N THR A 2 3.11 -10.92 -8.72
CA THR A 2 2.32 -9.68 -8.54
C THR A 2 2.08 -8.80 -9.77
N GLY A 3 2.62 -9.18 -10.94
CA GLY A 3 2.32 -8.49 -12.21
C GLY A 3 3.23 -7.31 -12.56
N ASN A 4 4.27 -7.03 -11.76
CA ASN A 4 5.29 -6.04 -12.12
C ASN A 4 6.04 -6.46 -13.41
N LEU A 5 6.35 -7.75 -13.56
CA LEU A 5 6.98 -8.31 -14.76
C LEU A 5 5.97 -9.09 -15.64
N PRO A 6 6.15 -9.07 -16.98
CA PRO A 6 7.23 -8.39 -17.72
C PRO A 6 6.95 -6.90 -18.04
N LYS A 7 5.67 -6.49 -17.99
CA LYS A 7 5.21 -5.20 -18.56
C LYS A 7 5.88 -3.95 -17.94
N PHE A 8 6.23 -3.98 -16.65
CA PHE A 8 6.72 -2.81 -15.92
C PHE A 8 8.18 -2.96 -15.46
N GLY A 9 8.97 -3.83 -16.09
CA GLY A 9 10.39 -4.01 -15.75
C GLY A 9 11.18 -2.70 -15.83
N ASP A 10 10.87 -1.85 -16.80
CA ASP A 10 11.51 -0.54 -16.96
C ASP A 10 11.34 0.42 -15.78
N ASN A 11 10.34 0.20 -14.94
CA ASN A 11 10.04 1.03 -13.76
C ASN A 11 10.76 0.54 -12.49
N LEU A 12 11.43 -0.60 -12.55
CA LEU A 12 12.10 -1.23 -11.41
C LEU A 12 13.61 -1.05 -11.48
N TYR A 13 14.27 -1.01 -10.32
CA TYR A 13 15.71 -1.20 -10.28
C TYR A 13 16.03 -2.69 -10.42
N HIS A 14 17.02 -2.98 -11.25
CA HIS A 14 17.48 -4.32 -11.59
C HIS A 14 18.98 -4.35 -11.41
N ASP A 15 19.43 -5.32 -10.64
CA ASP A 15 20.83 -5.68 -10.50
C ASP A 15 21.23 -6.52 -11.73
N ALA A 16 22.15 -6.00 -12.54
CA ALA A 16 22.52 -6.62 -13.80
C ALA A 16 23.43 -7.85 -13.63
N GLU A 17 24.08 -8.01 -12.47
CA GLU A 17 25.00 -9.11 -12.20
C GLU A 17 24.27 -10.28 -11.54
N GLU A 18 23.47 -9.99 -10.51
CA GLU A 18 22.80 -11.01 -9.67
C GLU A 18 21.35 -11.29 -10.11
N ASP A 19 20.85 -10.59 -11.13
CA ASP A 19 19.45 -10.67 -11.63
C ASP A 19 18.38 -10.42 -10.55
N PHE A 20 18.73 -9.62 -9.53
CA PHE A 20 17.79 -9.21 -8.49
C PHE A 20 17.02 -7.96 -8.88
N TRP A 21 15.76 -7.92 -8.48
CA TRP A 21 14.87 -6.78 -8.70
C TRP A 21 14.56 -6.14 -7.36
N TRP A 22 14.78 -4.83 -7.25
CA TRP A 22 14.46 -4.11 -6.02
C TRP A 22 12.95 -3.94 -5.92
N ILE A 23 12.43 -4.11 -4.71
CA ILE A 23 10.98 -4.13 -4.50
C ILE A 23 10.39 -2.71 -4.64
N PRO A 24 9.36 -2.50 -5.49
CA PRO A 24 8.67 -1.22 -5.60
C PRO A 24 7.61 -1.02 -4.51
N THR A 25 7.37 -2.08 -3.72
CA THR A 25 6.42 -2.20 -2.62
C THR A 25 6.63 -3.56 -1.92
N ALA A 26 6.36 -3.65 -0.62
CA ALA A 26 6.36 -4.92 0.11
C ALA A 26 5.30 -5.93 -0.39
N GLU A 27 4.31 -5.48 -1.17
CA GLU A 27 3.35 -6.37 -1.87
C GLU A 27 4.07 -7.50 -2.62
N ALA A 28 5.16 -7.18 -3.33
CA ALA A 28 5.86 -8.14 -4.15
C ALA A 28 6.39 -9.33 -3.33
N PRO A 29 7.23 -9.14 -2.29
CA PRO A 29 7.69 -10.25 -1.46
C PRO A 29 6.56 -10.86 -0.62
N VAL A 30 5.68 -10.07 -0.01
CA VAL A 30 4.66 -10.57 0.92
C VAL A 30 3.61 -11.44 0.21
N THR A 31 3.13 -11.02 -0.97
CA THR A 31 2.20 -11.85 -1.76
C THR A 31 2.86 -13.17 -2.18
N ASN A 32 4.18 -13.18 -2.42
CA ASN A 32 4.90 -14.37 -2.87
C ASN A 32 5.42 -15.27 -1.75
N LEU A 33 5.14 -14.97 -0.47
CA LEU A 33 5.45 -15.85 0.66
C LEU A 33 4.85 -17.25 0.46
N TYR A 34 3.66 -17.33 -0.14
CA TYR A 34 2.92 -18.58 -0.36
C TYR A 34 2.91 -19.02 -1.82
N ARG A 35 3.91 -18.59 -2.60
CA ARG A 35 4.03 -19.00 -4.01
C ARG A 35 4.07 -20.53 -4.09
N GLU A 36 3.28 -21.08 -5.02
CA GLU A 36 3.17 -22.51 -5.31
C GLU A 36 2.59 -23.36 -4.16
N GLU A 37 2.06 -22.73 -3.11
CA GLU A 37 1.45 -23.43 -1.98
C GLU A 37 -0.05 -23.71 -2.16
N ILE A 38 -0.53 -24.69 -1.39
CA ILE A 38 -1.96 -24.93 -1.15
C ILE A 38 -2.21 -24.65 0.33
N LEU A 39 -2.83 -23.50 0.61
CA LEU A 39 -3.18 -23.05 1.93
C LEU A 39 -4.36 -23.84 2.51
N ASP A 40 -4.41 -23.92 3.83
CA ASP A 40 -5.58 -24.41 4.55
C ASP A 40 -6.68 -23.35 4.54
N GLY A 41 -7.87 -23.70 4.06
CA GLY A 41 -9.01 -22.79 3.97
C GLY A 41 -9.48 -22.26 5.32
N ASP A 42 -9.24 -22.99 6.41
CA ASP A 42 -9.60 -22.57 7.77
C ASP A 42 -8.69 -21.46 8.31
N ARG A 43 -7.55 -21.22 7.65
CA ARG A 43 -6.62 -20.13 7.99
C ARG A 43 -6.95 -18.81 7.27
N LEU A 44 -7.90 -18.80 6.35
CA LEU A 44 -8.28 -17.60 5.60
C LEU A 44 -9.34 -16.78 6.38
N PRO A 45 -9.25 -15.44 6.38
CA PRO A 45 -8.25 -14.64 5.69
C PRO A 45 -6.88 -14.63 6.41
N ILE A 46 -5.80 -14.72 5.64
CA ILE A 46 -4.44 -14.50 6.14
C ILE A 46 -4.09 -13.02 5.91
N CYS A 47 -3.68 -12.33 6.97
CA CYS A 47 -3.35 -10.90 6.96
C CYS A 47 -1.87 -10.70 7.32
N HIS A 48 -1.15 -9.94 6.50
CA HIS A 48 0.25 -9.56 6.73
C HIS A 48 0.40 -8.04 6.72
N VAL A 49 1.36 -7.56 7.51
CA VAL A 49 1.81 -6.17 7.49
C VAL A 49 3.34 -6.15 7.39
N ALA A 50 3.88 -5.29 6.52
CA ALA A 50 5.32 -5.15 6.36
C ALA A 50 5.73 -3.68 6.16
N TYR A 51 6.74 -3.24 6.90
CA TYR A 51 7.43 -1.98 6.68
C TYR A 51 8.67 -2.23 5.80
N THR A 52 8.77 -1.53 4.68
CA THR A 52 9.95 -1.63 3.80
C THR A 52 10.28 -0.30 3.12
N PRO A 53 11.58 -0.04 2.85
CA PRO A 53 11.93 0.91 1.80
C PRO A 53 11.45 0.36 0.44
N CYS A 54 10.85 1.23 -0.35
CA CYS A 54 10.29 0.94 -1.67
C CYS A 54 11.07 1.71 -2.74
N PHE A 55 11.41 1.05 -3.85
CA PHE A 55 12.28 1.62 -4.88
C PHE A 55 11.59 1.69 -6.24
N ARG A 56 11.56 2.88 -6.85
CA ARG A 56 10.92 3.11 -8.15
C ARG A 56 11.77 4.03 -9.04
N ARG A 57 11.93 3.67 -10.32
CA ARG A 57 12.72 4.49 -11.26
C ARG A 57 12.03 5.78 -11.69
N GLU A 58 10.71 5.91 -11.49
CA GLU A 58 9.93 7.13 -11.80
C GLU A 58 10.17 7.71 -13.22
N LYS A 59 10.49 6.85 -14.21
CA LYS A 59 10.88 7.24 -15.59
C LYS A 59 9.83 8.09 -16.32
N MET A 60 8.56 7.97 -15.96
CA MET A 60 7.44 8.64 -16.63
C MET A 60 7.11 10.04 -16.07
N SER A 61 7.85 10.50 -15.05
CA SER A 61 7.46 11.68 -14.25
C SER A 61 8.36 12.90 -14.43
N ALA A 62 9.21 12.94 -15.46
CA ALA A 62 10.22 13.98 -15.65
C ALA A 62 9.64 15.42 -15.48
N GLY A 63 9.91 16.04 -14.32
CA GLY A 63 9.54 17.42 -13.98
C GLY A 63 8.31 17.59 -13.07
N ARG A 64 7.49 16.56 -12.83
CA ARG A 64 6.28 16.67 -11.99
C ARG A 64 6.56 16.24 -10.55
N ASP A 65 6.17 17.06 -9.57
CA ASP A 65 6.32 16.80 -8.12
C ASP A 65 7.78 16.59 -7.66
N VAL A 66 8.75 17.21 -8.34
CA VAL A 66 10.20 17.02 -8.06
C VAL A 66 10.72 17.77 -6.82
N ARG A 67 9.93 18.70 -6.27
CA ARG A 67 10.29 19.46 -5.06
C ARG A 67 9.73 18.78 -3.82
N GLY A 68 10.57 18.59 -2.80
CA GLY A 68 10.19 17.94 -1.55
C GLY A 68 10.27 16.41 -1.64
N ILE A 69 9.43 15.72 -0.87
CA ILE A 69 9.46 14.25 -0.75
C ILE A 69 8.25 13.54 -1.37
N LYS A 70 7.38 14.28 -2.08
CA LYS A 70 6.11 13.75 -2.64
C LYS A 70 6.34 12.62 -3.65
N ARG A 71 7.44 12.71 -4.40
CA ARG A 71 7.88 11.71 -5.38
C ARG A 71 9.40 11.58 -5.30
N GLY A 72 9.88 10.36 -5.11
CA GLY A 72 11.30 10.06 -5.02
C GLY A 72 11.59 8.63 -5.45
N HIS A 73 12.87 8.33 -5.64
CA HIS A 73 13.31 6.99 -6.07
C HIS A 73 13.25 5.95 -4.97
N GLN A 74 13.33 6.40 -3.72
CA GLN A 74 13.17 5.60 -2.52
C GLN A 74 12.16 6.27 -1.60
N PHE A 75 11.27 5.48 -1.00
CA PHE A 75 10.36 5.94 0.04
C PHE A 75 9.96 4.80 0.95
N ASP A 76 9.63 5.10 2.20
CA ASP A 76 9.14 4.11 3.13
C ASP A 76 7.63 3.94 3.04
N LYS A 77 7.18 2.70 3.24
CA LYS A 77 5.76 2.34 3.24
C LYS A 77 5.50 1.20 4.20
N VAL A 78 4.39 1.30 4.92
CA VAL A 78 3.77 0.15 5.60
C VAL A 78 2.74 -0.43 4.64
N GLU A 79 2.92 -1.68 4.26
CA GLU A 79 2.00 -2.41 3.36
C GLU A 79 1.15 -3.38 4.17
N MET A 80 -0.13 -3.46 3.82
CA MET A 80 -1.05 -4.49 4.26
C MET A 80 -1.35 -5.41 3.08
N VAL A 81 -1.28 -6.72 3.28
CA VAL A 81 -1.60 -7.73 2.27
C VAL A 81 -2.55 -8.76 2.86
N LYS A 82 -3.60 -9.13 2.12
CA LYS A 82 -4.53 -10.19 2.53
C LYS A 82 -4.67 -11.26 1.46
N PHE A 83 -4.83 -12.49 1.92
CA PHE A 83 -5.25 -13.65 1.14
C PHE A 83 -6.60 -14.10 1.66
N THR A 84 -7.60 -14.22 0.80
CA THR A 84 -8.98 -14.48 1.21
C THR A 84 -9.61 -15.59 0.39
N ARG A 85 -10.71 -16.13 0.88
CA ARG A 85 -11.64 -16.88 0.04
C ARG A 85 -12.24 -15.94 -1.03
N PRO A 86 -12.57 -16.43 -2.24
CA PRO A 86 -13.15 -15.59 -3.28
C PRO A 86 -14.43 -14.85 -2.85
N GLU A 87 -15.32 -15.55 -2.15
CA GLU A 87 -16.62 -15.07 -1.67
C GLU A 87 -16.52 -13.92 -0.66
N ASP A 88 -15.44 -13.86 0.12
CA ASP A 88 -15.23 -12.82 1.14
C ASP A 88 -14.45 -11.60 0.60
N SER A 89 -13.91 -11.68 -0.60
CA SER A 89 -12.85 -10.77 -1.05
C SER A 89 -13.26 -9.29 -1.13
N LEU A 90 -14.52 -8.99 -1.47
CA LEU A 90 -15.01 -7.60 -1.50
C LEU A 90 -15.24 -7.06 -0.08
N ALA A 91 -15.75 -7.88 0.84
CA ALA A 91 -15.93 -7.49 2.23
C ALA A 91 -14.56 -7.25 2.91
N GLU A 92 -13.56 -8.09 2.60
CA GLU A 92 -12.21 -7.93 3.11
C GLU A 92 -11.47 -6.70 2.54
N LEU A 93 -11.78 -6.29 1.31
CA LEU A 93 -11.29 -5.04 0.73
C LEU A 93 -11.81 -3.82 1.49
N LEU A 94 -13.09 -3.80 1.88
CA LEU A 94 -13.65 -2.71 2.66
C LEU A 94 -13.02 -2.62 4.06
N LYS A 95 -12.75 -3.78 4.70
CA LYS A 95 -11.99 -3.80 5.97
C LYS A 95 -10.56 -3.30 5.78
N LEU A 96 -9.91 -3.64 4.66
CA LEU A 96 -8.55 -3.18 4.35
C LEU A 96 -8.50 -1.67 4.14
N LEU A 97 -9.51 -1.11 3.46
CA LEU A 97 -9.69 0.33 3.31
C LEU A 97 -9.91 1.01 4.67
N ASP A 98 -10.78 0.46 5.52
CA ASP A 98 -11.03 1.04 6.85
C ASP A 98 -9.78 1.02 7.74
N ASN A 99 -8.95 -0.03 7.67
CA ASN A 99 -7.65 -0.06 8.35
C ASN A 99 -6.74 1.11 7.92
N ALA A 100 -6.74 1.49 6.63
CA ALA A 100 -5.95 2.63 6.14
C ALA A 100 -6.56 3.97 6.62
N GLU A 101 -7.89 4.09 6.59
CA GLU A 101 -8.59 5.26 7.11
C GLU A 101 -8.43 5.42 8.63
N GLU A 102 -8.31 4.35 9.39
CA GLU A 102 -8.10 4.39 10.84
C GLU A 102 -6.82 5.16 11.20
N VAL A 103 -5.74 4.92 10.46
CA VAL A 103 -4.48 5.68 10.61
C VAL A 103 -4.72 7.16 10.30
N CYS A 104 -5.53 7.48 9.28
CA CYS A 104 -5.85 8.86 8.92
C CYS A 104 -6.64 9.57 10.04
N ARG A 105 -7.68 8.89 10.56
CA ARG A 105 -8.50 9.38 11.68
C ARG A 105 -7.67 9.59 12.93
N GLY A 106 -6.78 8.65 13.26
CA GLY A 106 -5.88 8.76 14.41
C GLY A 106 -4.93 9.96 14.30
N LEU A 107 -4.41 10.24 13.11
CA LEU A 107 -3.57 11.42 12.85
C LEU A 107 -4.34 12.74 12.87
N GLY A 108 -5.68 12.73 12.86
CA GLY A 108 -6.51 13.93 12.88
C GLY A 108 -6.39 14.78 11.62
N ILE A 109 -5.96 14.20 10.50
CA ILE A 109 -5.80 14.90 9.22
C ILE A 109 -7.05 14.64 8.36
N PRO A 110 -7.72 15.68 7.82
CA PRO A 110 -8.85 15.48 6.92
C PRO A 110 -8.48 14.59 5.74
N HIS A 111 -9.29 13.56 5.48
CA HIS A 111 -9.08 12.63 4.39
C HIS A 111 -10.39 12.38 3.61
N ARG A 112 -10.24 11.86 2.39
CA ARG A 112 -11.35 11.38 1.55
C ARG A 112 -11.00 10.04 0.92
N VAL A 113 -12.04 9.31 0.51
CA VAL A 113 -11.92 8.08 -0.25
C VAL A 113 -12.40 8.30 -1.68
N VAL A 114 -11.64 7.82 -2.66
CA VAL A 114 -11.99 7.89 -4.08
C VAL A 114 -12.00 6.48 -4.65
N GLN A 115 -13.16 6.04 -5.16
CA GLN A 115 -13.23 4.80 -5.94
C GLN A 115 -12.76 5.07 -7.37
N MET A 116 -11.91 4.20 -7.87
CA MET A 116 -11.21 4.43 -9.13
C MET A 116 -12.06 3.99 -10.31
N CYS A 117 -12.12 4.83 -11.33
CA CYS A 117 -12.78 4.49 -12.58
C CYS A 117 -11.97 3.45 -13.36
N THR A 118 -12.61 2.77 -14.31
CA THR A 118 -11.96 1.68 -15.07
C THR A 118 -10.72 2.12 -15.85
N GLY A 119 -10.66 3.38 -16.30
CA GLY A 119 -9.50 3.94 -17.00
C GLY A 119 -8.27 4.18 -16.11
N ASP A 120 -8.48 4.31 -14.79
CA ASP A 120 -7.43 4.60 -13.80
C ASP A 120 -7.06 3.37 -12.93
N LEU A 121 -7.65 2.21 -13.23
CA LEU A 121 -7.26 0.96 -12.60
C LEU A 121 -5.84 0.56 -13.03
N SER A 122 -5.07 0.03 -12.08
CA SER A 122 -3.78 -0.57 -12.39
C SER A 122 -3.97 -1.85 -13.19
N PHE A 123 -2.93 -2.30 -13.88
CA PHE A 123 -2.97 -3.50 -14.73
C PHE A 123 -3.47 -4.77 -14.03
N VAL A 124 -3.34 -4.85 -12.70
CA VAL A 124 -3.68 -6.03 -11.91
C VAL A 124 -4.96 -5.87 -11.09
N ALA A 125 -5.43 -4.64 -10.87
CA ALA A 125 -6.55 -4.35 -9.98
C ALA A 125 -7.89 -4.57 -10.68
N ALA A 126 -8.79 -5.28 -9.99
CA ALA A 126 -10.18 -5.40 -10.38
C ALA A 126 -11.04 -4.29 -9.76
N VAL A 127 -10.76 -3.94 -8.50
CA VAL A 127 -11.38 -2.83 -7.76
C VAL A 127 -10.29 -2.12 -6.98
N LYS A 128 -10.31 -0.79 -6.97
CA LYS A 128 -9.31 0.03 -6.27
C LYS A 128 -9.97 1.24 -5.62
N TYR A 129 -9.58 1.52 -4.37
CA TYR A 129 -9.94 2.72 -3.63
C TYR A 129 -8.66 3.42 -3.20
N ASP A 130 -8.60 4.72 -3.44
CA ASP A 130 -7.50 5.56 -2.97
C ASP A 130 -7.97 6.37 -1.76
N VAL A 131 -7.13 6.45 -0.72
CA VAL A 131 -7.32 7.32 0.44
C VAL A 131 -6.41 8.51 0.27
N GLU A 132 -6.97 9.71 0.31
CA GLU A 132 -6.24 10.95 0.10
C GLU A 132 -6.35 11.87 1.30
N MET A 133 -5.20 12.36 1.80
CA MET A 133 -5.12 13.33 2.89
C MET A 133 -5.00 14.75 2.35
N TRP A 134 -5.64 15.72 3.00
CA TRP A 134 -5.47 17.13 2.66
C TRP A 134 -4.10 17.64 3.10
N ALA A 135 -3.41 18.36 2.20
CA ALA A 135 -2.12 18.99 2.46
C ALA A 135 -2.25 20.51 2.20
N PRO A 136 -2.35 21.35 3.26
CA PRO A 136 -2.70 22.76 3.09
C PRO A 136 -1.61 23.62 2.45
N GLY A 137 -0.33 23.27 2.61
CA GLY A 137 0.79 23.94 1.94
C GLY A 137 0.88 23.60 0.45
N CYS A 138 0.56 22.36 0.09
CA CYS A 138 0.42 21.94 -1.30
C CYS A 138 -0.90 22.44 -1.95
N GLY A 139 -1.96 22.65 -1.15
CA GLY A 139 -3.29 23.01 -1.62
C GLY A 139 -3.98 21.88 -2.39
N GLU A 140 -3.72 20.63 -2.06
CA GLU A 140 -4.24 19.46 -2.77
C GLU A 140 -4.52 18.26 -1.85
N TRP A 141 -5.22 17.26 -2.38
CA TRP A 141 -5.40 15.95 -1.76
C TRP A 141 -4.26 15.01 -2.20
N LEU A 142 -3.47 14.52 -1.24
CA LEU A 142 -2.36 13.60 -1.47
C LEU A 142 -2.80 12.16 -1.23
N GLU A 143 -2.74 11.32 -2.25
CA GLU A 143 -3.02 9.88 -2.14
C GLU A 143 -2.01 9.21 -1.18
N VAL A 144 -2.43 8.89 0.03
CA VAL A 144 -1.60 8.24 1.06
C VAL A 144 -1.78 6.73 1.09
N SER A 145 -2.87 6.22 0.52
CA SER A 145 -3.12 4.80 0.33
C SER A 145 -3.79 4.49 -0.99
N SER A 146 -3.48 3.32 -1.51
CA SER A 146 -4.20 2.68 -2.61
C SER A 146 -4.50 1.25 -2.21
N CYS A 147 -5.78 0.94 -1.99
CA CYS A 147 -6.29 -0.36 -1.56
C CYS A 147 -6.96 -1.06 -2.75
N ALA A 148 -6.45 -2.23 -3.15
CA ALA A 148 -6.87 -2.92 -4.36
C ALA A 148 -7.18 -4.39 -4.12
N ASN A 149 -8.26 -4.88 -4.74
CA ASN A 149 -8.56 -6.30 -4.87
C ASN A 149 -8.15 -6.76 -6.27
N PHE A 150 -7.32 -7.81 -6.33
CA PHE A 150 -6.78 -8.37 -7.56
C PHE A 150 -7.53 -9.62 -8.04
N MET A 151 -8.59 -10.01 -7.32
CA MET A 151 -9.23 -11.31 -7.43
C MET A 151 -8.16 -12.42 -7.44
N ASP A 152 -8.25 -13.37 -8.37
CA ASP A 152 -7.30 -14.47 -8.53
C ASP A 152 -6.10 -14.13 -9.45
N PHE A 153 -5.95 -12.89 -9.92
CA PHE A 153 -4.92 -12.53 -10.92
C PHE A 153 -3.50 -12.88 -10.46
N GLN A 154 -3.14 -12.43 -9.25
CA GLN A 154 -1.81 -12.70 -8.69
C GLN A 154 -1.69 -14.15 -8.23
N ALA A 155 -2.76 -14.70 -7.65
CA ALA A 155 -2.82 -16.09 -7.21
C ALA A 155 -2.59 -17.08 -8.36
N ARG A 156 -3.17 -16.84 -9.54
CA ARG A 156 -2.92 -17.64 -10.76
C ARG A 156 -1.46 -17.56 -11.19
N ARG A 157 -0.87 -16.36 -11.20
CA ARG A 157 0.53 -16.13 -11.60
C ARG A 157 1.57 -16.67 -10.61
N ALA A 158 1.21 -16.76 -9.33
CA ALA A 158 2.07 -17.30 -8.28
C ALA A 158 1.65 -18.72 -7.85
N ASN A 159 0.66 -19.32 -8.51
CA ASN A 159 0.09 -20.63 -8.18
C ASN A 159 -0.32 -20.80 -6.71
N ILE A 160 -0.91 -19.76 -6.11
CA ILE A 160 -1.33 -19.74 -4.70
C ILE A 160 -2.77 -20.23 -4.62
N ARG A 161 -2.96 -21.38 -4.01
CA ARG A 161 -4.27 -22.03 -3.90
C ARG A 161 -4.65 -22.21 -2.43
N TYR A 162 -5.90 -22.54 -2.19
CA TYR A 162 -6.37 -23.03 -0.91
C TYR A 162 -7.25 -24.25 -1.10
N ARG A 163 -7.43 -25.02 -0.03
CA ARG A 163 -8.37 -26.13 -0.01
C ARG A 163 -9.60 -25.70 0.82
N PRO A 164 -10.80 -25.58 0.22
CA PRO A 164 -11.99 -25.14 0.94
C PRO A 164 -12.39 -26.05 2.09
N GLU A 165 -12.27 -27.37 1.87
CA GLU A 165 -12.60 -28.43 2.82
C GLU A 165 -11.67 -29.64 2.61
N PRO A 166 -11.45 -30.50 3.63
CA PRO A 166 -10.66 -31.73 3.48
C PRO A 166 -11.11 -32.57 2.28
N GLY A 167 -10.18 -32.92 1.39
CA GLY A 167 -10.46 -33.70 0.18
C GLY A 167 -11.05 -32.91 -1.01
N ALA A 168 -11.50 -31.67 -0.82
CA ALA A 168 -12.01 -30.83 -1.91
C ALA A 168 -10.90 -30.46 -2.90
N ARG A 169 -11.28 -30.16 -4.15
CA ARG A 169 -10.33 -29.68 -5.16
C ARG A 169 -9.77 -28.31 -4.73
N PRO A 170 -8.43 -28.10 -4.80
CA PRO A 170 -7.87 -26.78 -4.51
C PRO A 170 -8.34 -25.71 -5.50
N GLU A 171 -8.62 -24.53 -4.97
CA GLU A 171 -9.07 -23.34 -5.70
C GLU A 171 -8.06 -22.20 -5.51
N PHE A 172 -8.09 -21.18 -6.37
CA PHE A 172 -7.22 -20.01 -6.20
C PHE A 172 -7.79 -19.10 -5.11
N VAL A 173 -6.92 -18.59 -4.24
CA VAL A 173 -7.29 -17.53 -3.31
C VAL A 173 -7.51 -16.22 -4.07
N HIS A 174 -8.23 -15.29 -3.45
CA HIS A 174 -8.16 -13.89 -3.85
C HIS A 174 -7.05 -13.17 -3.08
N THR A 175 -6.36 -12.25 -3.75
CA THR A 175 -5.30 -11.44 -3.16
C THR A 175 -5.66 -9.97 -3.21
N MET A 176 -5.29 -9.22 -2.18
CA MET A 176 -5.47 -7.78 -2.12
C MET A 176 -4.33 -7.14 -1.32
N ASN A 177 -4.08 -5.86 -1.57
CA ASN A 177 -3.16 -5.07 -0.78
C ASN A 177 -3.67 -3.65 -0.57
N GLY A 178 -3.05 -2.95 0.37
CA GLY A 178 -3.31 -1.56 0.67
C GLY A 178 -2.13 -0.94 1.40
N SER A 179 -1.81 0.31 1.10
CA SER A 179 -0.85 1.06 1.92
C SER A 179 -1.50 1.39 3.27
N GLY A 180 -0.77 1.25 4.37
CA GLY A 180 -1.21 1.64 5.72
C GLY A 180 -0.19 2.49 6.48
N LEU A 181 0.56 3.43 5.90
CA LEU A 181 0.33 4.23 4.69
C LEU A 181 1.65 4.45 3.93
N ALA A 182 1.63 5.23 2.84
CA ALA A 182 2.86 5.72 2.19
C ALA A 182 3.43 6.93 2.93
N LEU A 183 4.57 6.74 3.61
CA LEU A 183 5.08 7.71 4.60
C LEU A 183 5.40 9.11 4.06
N PRO A 184 5.96 9.32 2.85
CA PRO A 184 6.31 10.67 2.43
C PRO A 184 5.12 11.61 2.32
N ARG A 185 4.00 11.13 1.78
CA ARG A 185 2.78 11.94 1.61
C ARG A 185 2.08 12.19 2.93
N VAL A 186 2.09 11.21 3.84
CA VAL A 186 1.62 11.39 5.23
C VAL A 186 2.46 12.44 5.95
N LEU A 187 3.79 12.38 5.81
CA LEU A 187 4.68 13.34 6.46
C LEU A 187 4.47 14.76 5.92
N ILE A 188 4.27 14.93 4.62
CA ILE A 188 3.89 16.23 4.03
C ILE A 188 2.60 16.75 4.67
N ALA A 189 1.54 15.95 4.64
CA ALA A 189 0.25 16.36 5.21
C ALA A 189 0.34 16.69 6.71
N LEU A 190 1.12 15.92 7.46
CA LEU A 190 1.36 16.15 8.89
C LEU A 190 2.11 17.45 9.15
N ILE A 191 3.26 17.65 8.50
CA ILE A 191 4.07 18.87 8.67
C ILE A 191 3.24 20.10 8.31
N GLU A 192 2.55 20.07 7.18
CA GLU A 192 1.77 21.20 6.70
C GLU A 192 0.55 21.50 7.58
N THR A 193 -0.09 20.47 8.15
CA THR A 193 -1.27 20.63 9.01
C THR A 193 -0.90 21.10 10.42
N TYR A 194 0.21 20.62 10.97
CA TYR A 194 0.60 20.86 12.36
C TYR A 194 1.66 21.96 12.55
N GLN A 195 2.07 22.65 11.47
CA GLN A 195 2.99 23.80 11.54
C GLN A 195 2.41 24.94 12.39
N GLN A 196 3.30 25.65 13.08
CA GLN A 196 3.00 26.83 13.89
C GLN A 196 3.60 28.09 13.26
N ALA A 197 3.16 29.27 13.71
CA ALA A 197 3.63 30.55 13.16
C ALA A 197 5.14 30.79 13.38
N ASP A 198 5.74 30.16 14.39
CA ASP A 198 7.17 30.21 14.70
C ASP A 198 8.01 29.18 13.90
N GLY A 199 7.36 28.37 13.06
CA GLY A 199 8.00 27.29 12.28
C GLY A 199 8.13 25.96 13.02
N SER A 200 7.73 25.88 14.30
CA SER A 200 7.66 24.61 15.01
C SER A 200 6.49 23.74 14.53
N ILE A 201 6.53 22.45 14.82
CA ILE A 201 5.53 21.46 14.38
C ILE A 201 4.97 20.78 15.62
N LEU A 202 3.66 20.85 15.82
CA LEU A 202 2.98 20.11 16.87
C LEU A 202 2.93 18.62 16.53
N ILE A 203 3.07 17.76 17.55
CA ILE A 203 3.00 16.31 17.38
C ILE A 203 1.56 15.85 17.65
N PRO A 204 0.91 15.16 16.68
CA PRO A 204 -0.39 14.54 16.89
C PRO A 204 -0.38 13.67 18.15
N ASP A 205 -1.45 13.72 18.94
CA ASP A 205 -1.54 13.02 20.23
C ASP A 205 -1.20 11.52 20.11
N VAL A 206 -1.66 10.88 19.04
CA VAL A 206 -1.42 9.45 18.76
C VAL A 206 0.04 9.10 18.52
N LEU A 207 0.88 10.08 18.14
CA LEU A 207 2.31 9.86 17.89
C LEU A 207 3.18 10.13 19.13
N ARG A 208 2.71 10.91 20.10
CA ARG A 208 3.51 11.29 21.28
C ARG A 208 4.07 10.08 22.05
N PRO A 209 3.32 8.97 22.26
CA PRO A 209 3.87 7.77 22.93
C PRO A 209 5.07 7.16 22.19
N TYR A 210 5.11 7.27 20.86
CA TYR A 210 6.20 6.77 20.02
C TYR A 210 7.40 7.73 19.95
N MET A 211 7.21 8.97 20.41
CA MET A 211 8.23 10.02 20.41
C MET A 211 8.70 10.40 21.83
N GLY A 212 8.51 9.52 22.81
CA GLY A 212 8.94 9.77 24.20
C GLY A 212 8.17 10.90 24.90
N GLY A 213 6.95 11.19 24.45
CA GLY A 213 6.07 12.20 25.04
C GLY A 213 6.34 13.64 24.57
N ILE A 214 7.26 13.87 23.62
CA ILE A 214 7.45 15.21 23.07
C ILE A 214 6.18 15.67 22.34
N GLU A 215 5.82 16.94 22.54
CA GLU A 215 4.60 17.53 21.97
C GLU A 215 4.88 18.44 20.77
N ARG A 216 6.15 18.77 20.54
CA ARG A 216 6.59 19.73 19.52
C ARG A 216 8.01 19.40 19.03
N ILE A 217 8.27 19.64 17.75
CA ILE A 217 9.61 19.70 17.14
C ILE A 217 9.88 21.14 16.72
N GLY A 218 11.09 21.65 17.01
CA GLY A 218 11.53 23.01 16.66
C GLY A 218 11.70 23.92 17.86
#